data_AF-A0A4Q3EP44-F1
#
_entry.id   AF-A0A4Q3EP44-F1
#
_cell.length_a   1.000
_cell.length_b   1.000
_cell.length_c   1.000
_cell.angle_alpha   90.00
_cell.angle_beta   90.00
_cell.angle_gamma   90.00
#
_symmetry.space_group_name_H-M   'P 1'
#
loop_
_entity.id
_entity.type
_entity.pdbx_description
1 polymer ?
#
loop_
_entity_poly.entity_id
_entity_poly.type
_entity_poly.pdbx_seq_one_letter_code
_entity_poly.pdbx_strand_id
1 'polypeptide(L)' 'MAVKRFKPVTPGTRFRVGGDYSDITTNVPEKSLVVSHKKSGGRNHSGKMTIRNVGGG' A
#
# COMPACT_ATOMS: atom_id res chain seq x y z
N MET A 1 0.92 16.84 5.48
CA MET A 1 0.72 16.08 4.23
C MET A 1 -0.26 16.77 3.31
N ALA A 2 0.28 17.46 2.30
CA ALA A 2 -0.52 17.97 1.20
C ALA A 2 -0.98 16.80 0.29
N VAL A 3 -1.90 17.11 -0.63
CA VAL A 3 -2.50 16.12 -1.53
C VAL A 3 -2.26 16.56 -2.98
N LYS A 4 -1.66 15.68 -3.78
CA LYS A 4 -1.34 15.93 -5.19
C LYS A 4 -2.39 15.29 -6.09
N ARG A 5 -3.12 16.13 -6.83
CA ARG A 5 -3.96 15.66 -7.95
C ARG A 5 -3.10 15.45 -9.20
N PHE A 6 -3.26 14.31 -9.86
CA PHE A 6 -2.54 14.02 -11.09
C PHE A 6 -3.19 14.72 -12.29
N LYS A 7 -2.37 15.13 -13.27
CA LYS A 7 -2.90 15.61 -14.56
C LYS A 7 -3.61 14.45 -15.26
N PRO A 8 -4.80 14.65 -15.84
CA PRO A 8 -5.61 13.60 -16.44
C PRO A 8 -5.11 13.23 -17.85
N VAL A 9 -3.89 12.71 -17.97
CA VAL A 9 -3.30 12.34 -19.27
C VAL A 9 -3.85 11.01 -19.78
N THR A 10 -4.25 10.11 -18.86
CA THR A 10 -4.89 8.82 -19.17
C THR A 10 -6.18 8.65 -18.37
N PRO A 11 -7.15 7.81 -18.82
CA PRO A 11 -8.43 7.62 -18.12
C PRO A 11 -8.26 7.23 -16.64
N GLY A 12 -7.31 6.35 -16.33
CA GLY A 12 -7.03 5.90 -14.97
C GLY A 12 -6.43 6.97 -14.05
N THR A 13 -5.84 8.03 -14.61
CA THR A 13 -5.28 9.15 -13.83
C THR A 13 -6.28 10.26 -13.56
N ARG A 14 -7.47 10.24 -14.18
CA ARG A 14 -8.45 11.34 -14.14
C ARG A 14 -8.92 11.70 -12.73
N PHE A 15 -9.20 10.68 -11.92
CA PHE A 15 -9.64 10.86 -10.53
C PHE A 15 -8.57 10.45 -9.52
N ARG A 16 -7.35 10.19 -9.99
CA ARG A 16 -6.28 9.71 -9.12
C ARG A 16 -5.76 10.86 -8.28
N VAL A 17 -5.65 10.59 -6.99
CA VAL A 17 -5.15 11.52 -5.99
C VAL A 17 -4.08 10.80 -5.18
N GLY A 18 -2.91 11.41 -5.02
CA GLY A 18 -1.80 10.87 -4.24
C GLY A 18 -1.41 11.78 -3.08
N GLY A 19 -0.70 11.24 -2.10
CA GLY A 19 -0.08 12.03 -1.04
C GLY A 19 1.10 12.84 -1.58
N ASP A 20 1.28 14.05 -1.06
CA ASP A 20 2.47 14.87 -1.26
C ASP A 20 3.46 14.53 -0.14
N TYR A 21 4.40 13.64 -0.44
CA TYR A 21 5.35 13.06 0.53
C TYR A 21 6.50 14.03 0.90
N SER A 22 6.23 15.35 0.92
CA SER A 22 7.22 16.39 1.21
C SER A 22 7.93 16.22 2.55
N ASP A 23 7.21 15.65 3.51
CA ASP A 23 7.66 15.49 4.90
C ASP A 23 8.49 14.20 5.09
N ILE A 24 8.53 13.31 4.09
CA ILE A 24 9.30 12.06 4.15
C ILE A 24 10.76 12.35 3.77
N THR A 25 11.66 12.25 4.76
CA THR A 25 13.09 12.59 4.60
C THR A 25 13.93 11.46 4.02
N THR A 26 13.53 10.20 4.23
CA THR A 26 14.25 9.01 3.76
C THR A 26 13.30 7.95 3.22
N ASN A 27 13.76 7.23 2.21
CA ASN A 27 13.01 6.17 1.51
C ASN A 27 13.43 4.74 1.90
N VAL A 28 14.46 4.59 2.74
CA VAL A 28 14.95 3.30 3.22
C VAL A 28 14.73 3.19 4.73
N PRO A 29 14.08 2.13 5.23
CA PRO A 29 13.90 1.92 6.66
C PRO A 29 15.19 1.41 7.32
N GLU A 30 15.33 1.66 8.61
CA GLU A 30 16.45 1.18 9.41
C GLU A 30 16.44 -0.36 9.50
N LYS A 31 17.48 -1.02 8.98
CA LYS A 31 17.48 -2.48 8.75
C LYS A 31 17.34 -3.28 10.05
N SER A 32 17.87 -2.77 11.15
CA SER A 32 17.80 -3.43 12.47
C SER A 32 16.39 -3.48 13.06
N LEU A 33 15.50 -2.58 12.64
CA LEU A 33 14.13 -2.45 13.16
C LEU A 33 13.09 -3.12 12.26
N VAL A 34 13.49 -3.70 11.14
CA VAL A 34 12.56 -4.34 10.18
C VAL A 34 12.50 -5.84 10.41
N VAL A 35 11.29 -6.40 10.35
CA VAL A 35 11.02 -7.84 10.42
C VAL A 35 10.21 -8.31 9.21
N SER A 36 10.31 -9.59 8.86
CA SER A 36 9.52 -10.17 7.78
C SER A 36 8.04 -10.24 8.17
N HIS A 37 7.17 -9.61 7.37
CA HIS A 37 5.72 -9.69 7.57
C HIS A 37 5.08 -10.63 6.52
N LYS A 38 4.60 -11.79 6.95
CA LYS A 38 3.94 -12.76 6.05
C LYS A 38 2.51 -12.34 5.75
N LYS A 39 2.07 -12.46 4.48
CA LYS A 39 0.69 -12.19 4.07
C LYS A 39 -0.16 -13.45 4.26
N SER A 40 -1.33 -13.33 4.88
CA SER A 40 -2.27 -14.44 5.08
C SER A 40 -3.19 -14.69 3.89
N GLY A 41 -3.37 -13.69 3.00
CA GLY A 41 -4.31 -13.78 1.88
C GLY A 41 -5.74 -14.08 2.32
N GLY A 42 -6.17 -13.53 3.47
CA GLY A 42 -7.52 -13.70 4.00
C GLY A 42 -7.81 -15.10 4.58
N ARG A 43 -6.79 -15.94 4.78
CA ARG A 43 -6.91 -17.30 5.30
C ARG A 43 -6.50 -17.40 6.77
N ASN A 44 -7.16 -18.30 7.50
CA ASN A 44 -6.83 -18.64 8.89
C ASN A 44 -5.85 -19.83 8.99
N HIS A 45 -5.56 -20.27 10.21
CA HIS A 45 -4.64 -21.39 10.48
C HIS A 45 -5.07 -22.73 9.86
N SER A 46 -6.37 -22.96 9.65
CA SER A 46 -6.90 -24.14 8.93
C SER A 46 -6.86 -23.99 7.40
N GLY A 47 -6.34 -22.87 6.89
CA GLY A 47 -6.30 -22.56 5.46
C GLY A 47 -7.64 -22.11 4.87
N LYS A 48 -8.71 -22.02 5.68
CA LYS A 48 -10.03 -21.57 5.23
C LYS A 48 -10.03 -20.06 5.01
N MET A 49 -10.72 -19.61 3.96
CA MET A 49 -10.94 -18.19 3.72
C MET A 49 -11.93 -17.66 4.76
N THR A 50 -11.46 -16.77 5.63
CA THR A 50 -12.28 -16.11 6.64
C THR A 50 -12.61 -14.67 6.26
N ILE A 51 -11.78 -14.03 5.44
CA ILE A 51 -12.01 -12.68 4.92
C ILE A 51 -11.91 -12.71 3.39
N ARG A 52 -12.94 -12.20 2.71
CA ARG A 52 -12.96 -12.06 1.25
C ARG A 52 -12.18 -10.83 0.80
N ASN A 53 -11.78 -10.80 -0.47
CA ASN A 53 -11.09 -9.68 -1.12
C ASN A 53 -9.73 -9.30 -0.49
N VAL A 54 -9.09 -10.23 0.24
CA VAL A 54 -7.74 -10.05 0.80
C VAL A 54 -6.80 -11.06 0.15
N GLY A 55 -5.80 -10.57 -0.57
CA GLY A 55 -4.85 -11.40 -1.33
C GLY A 55 -4.48 -10.74 -2.66
N GLY A 56 -3.38 -11.18 -3.27
CA GLY A 56 -2.89 -10.60 -4.53
C GLY A 56 -1.84 -9.51 -4.31
N GLY A 57 -2.01 -8.67 -3.28
CA GLY A 57 -1.09 -7.57 -3.01
C GLY A 57 -1.28 -6.44 -4.00
#